data_AF-A0AAV4K3S3-F1
#
_entry.id   AF-A0AAV4K3S3-F1
#
_cell.length_a   1.000
_cell.length_b   1.000
_cell.length_c   1.000
_cell.angle_alpha   90.00
_cell.angle_beta   90.00
_cell.angle_gamma   90.00
#
_symmetry.space_group_name_H-M   'P 1'
#
loop_
_entity.id
_entity.type
_entity.pdbx_description
1 polymer ?
#
loop_
_entity_poly.entity_id
_entity_poly.type
_entity_poly.pdbx_seq_one_letter_code
_entity_poly.pdbx_strand_id
1 'polypeptide(L)'
;MLGPHIAAAELTRLAASPDAALRASVAAHPNTPPPVLAELGAEFPAEVLGNPALPLLRLAQPGLLAGWPARTLEALTTVPGAPDWLLRLAAAHEKIDVQLAAVTRTELPGDVLERLSRSPFWTIREYVARKPQLPPGVLAHLARDLDYGVRLTVANRPGLPPDLRHLLRRDPHPLVQAVILLAEGERG
;
A
#
# COMPACT_ATOMS: atom_id res chain seq x y z
N MET A 1 -22.00 16.79 -18.61
CA MET A 1 -22.04 15.34 -18.32
C MET A 1 -22.03 14.58 -19.62
N LEU A 2 -21.19 13.54 -19.72
CA LEU A 2 -21.20 12.61 -20.85
C LEU A 2 -22.47 11.76 -20.83
N GLY A 3 -23.07 11.52 -22.00
CA GLY A 3 -24.26 10.68 -22.12
C GLY A 3 -23.93 9.20 -21.87
N PRO A 4 -24.84 8.40 -21.28
CA PRO A 4 -24.55 7.04 -20.81
C PRO A 4 -24.24 6.03 -21.94
N HIS A 5 -24.55 6.38 -23.19
CA HIS A 5 -24.40 5.51 -24.36
C HIS A 5 -23.23 5.90 -25.28
N ILE A 6 -22.32 6.77 -24.82
CA ILE A 6 -21.12 7.07 -25.60
C ILE A 6 -20.31 5.78 -25.78
N ALA A 7 -19.91 5.52 -27.02
CA ALA A 7 -19.15 4.34 -27.40
C ALA A 7 -17.72 4.38 -26.84
N ALA A 8 -17.18 3.20 -26.55
CA ALA A 8 -15.80 3.00 -26.08
C ALA A 8 -14.75 3.71 -26.94
N ALA A 9 -14.88 3.66 -28.27
CA ALA A 9 -13.97 4.31 -29.19
C ALA A 9 -13.99 5.84 -29.06
N GLU A 10 -15.16 6.41 -28.83
CA GLU A 10 -15.30 7.85 -28.62
C GLU A 10 -14.75 8.28 -27.26
N LEU A 11 -14.98 7.49 -26.20
CA LEU A 11 -14.35 7.73 -24.89
C LEU A 11 -12.83 7.70 -24.97
N THR A 12 -12.27 6.79 -25.77
CA THR A 12 -10.82 6.72 -26.01
C THR A 12 -10.31 8.01 -26.68
N ARG A 13 -11.05 8.54 -27.66
CA ARG A 13 -10.72 9.82 -28.30
C ARG A 13 -10.82 11.00 -27.30
N LEU A 14 -11.86 11.01 -26.48
CA LEU A 14 -12.10 12.07 -25.49
C LEU A 14 -11.07 12.05 -24.35
N ALA A 15 -10.47 10.89 -24.04
CA ALA A 15 -9.38 10.78 -23.07
C ALA A 15 -8.13 11.59 -23.46
N ALA A 16 -7.94 11.88 -24.75
CA ALA A 16 -6.86 12.72 -25.26
C ALA A 16 -7.22 14.23 -25.31
N SER A 17 -8.42 14.61 -24.85
CA SER A 17 -8.84 16.01 -24.80
C SER A 17 -7.89 16.84 -23.93
N PRO A 18 -7.58 18.10 -24.29
CA PRO A 18 -6.85 19.01 -23.39
C PRO A 18 -7.67 19.38 -22.14
N ASP A 19 -9.00 19.25 -22.19
CA ASP A 19 -9.90 19.55 -21.07
C ASP A 19 -9.85 18.46 -19.99
N ALA A 20 -9.31 18.81 -18.81
CA ALA A 20 -9.21 17.91 -17.67
C ALA A 20 -10.59 17.49 -17.12
N ALA A 21 -11.59 18.36 -17.14
CA ALA A 21 -12.93 18.02 -16.65
C ALA A 21 -13.61 16.98 -17.56
N LEU A 22 -13.33 17.06 -18.86
CA LEU A 22 -13.76 16.06 -19.83
C LEU A 22 -13.04 14.73 -19.60
N ARG A 23 -11.72 14.72 -19.39
CA ARG A 23 -10.98 13.49 -19.07
C ARG A 23 -11.44 12.84 -17.76
N ALA A 24 -11.70 13.63 -16.72
CA ALA A 24 -12.29 13.16 -15.47
C ALA A 24 -13.68 12.51 -15.71
N SER A 25 -14.51 13.14 -16.55
CA SER A 25 -15.80 12.57 -16.96
C SER A 25 -15.65 11.25 -17.71
N VAL A 26 -14.62 11.10 -18.54
CA VAL A 26 -14.27 9.83 -19.19
C VAL A 26 -13.85 8.81 -18.13
N ALA A 27 -12.97 9.15 -17.19
CA ALA A 27 -12.52 8.24 -16.15
C ALA A 27 -13.67 7.66 -15.30
N ALA A 28 -14.71 8.45 -15.03
CA ALA A 28 -15.90 8.01 -14.27
C ALA A 28 -16.95 7.26 -15.12
N HIS A 29 -16.82 7.25 -16.45
CA HIS A 29 -17.89 6.77 -17.33
C HIS A 29 -17.96 5.22 -17.38
N PRO A 30 -19.16 4.59 -17.28
CA PRO A 30 -19.30 3.13 -17.22
C PRO A 30 -18.75 2.36 -18.44
N ASN A 31 -18.77 2.97 -19.62
CA ASN A 31 -18.27 2.35 -20.85
C ASN A 31 -16.78 2.60 -21.13
N THR A 32 -16.04 3.19 -20.18
CA THR A 32 -14.63 3.54 -20.40
C THR A 32 -13.77 2.28 -20.49
N PRO A 33 -13.03 2.07 -21.59
CA PRO A 33 -12.24 0.86 -21.78
C PRO A 33 -11.13 0.71 -20.73
N PRO A 34 -10.74 -0.52 -20.35
CA PRO A 34 -9.69 -0.74 -19.36
C PRO A 34 -8.34 -0.07 -19.65
N PRO A 35 -7.83 -0.04 -20.91
CA PRO A 35 -6.60 0.69 -21.20
C PRO A 35 -6.71 2.18 -20.89
N VAL A 36 -7.87 2.79 -21.19
CA VAL A 36 -8.14 4.21 -20.91
C VAL A 36 -8.24 4.45 -19.40
N LEU A 37 -8.88 3.56 -18.64
CA LEU A 37 -8.89 3.63 -17.17
C LEU A 37 -7.47 3.53 -16.59
N ALA A 38 -6.64 2.65 -17.13
CA ALA A 38 -5.25 2.49 -16.70
C ALA A 38 -4.40 3.73 -17.00
N GLU A 39 -4.63 4.39 -18.13
CA GLU A 39 -3.96 5.63 -18.52
C GLU A 39 -4.37 6.81 -17.64
N LEU A 40 -5.68 6.99 -17.44
CA LEU A 40 -6.25 8.12 -16.70
C LEU A 40 -6.13 7.98 -15.18
N GLY A 41 -6.01 6.77 -14.65
CA GLY A 41 -6.07 6.55 -13.20
C GLY A 41 -4.94 7.19 -12.39
N ALA A 42 -3.83 7.57 -13.01
CA ALA A 42 -2.80 8.38 -12.34
C ALA A 42 -3.23 9.85 -12.17
N GLU A 43 -4.02 10.38 -13.11
CA GLU A 43 -4.50 11.77 -13.09
C GLU A 43 -5.82 11.89 -12.31
N PHE A 44 -6.71 10.91 -12.46
CA PHE A 44 -8.07 10.91 -11.90
C PHE A 44 -8.33 9.64 -11.07
N PRO A 45 -7.56 9.41 -9.99
CA PRO A 45 -7.64 8.15 -9.24
C PRO A 45 -8.99 7.97 -8.52
N ALA A 46 -9.62 9.05 -8.05
CA ALA A 46 -10.91 8.98 -7.38
C ALA A 46 -12.04 8.60 -8.36
N GLU A 47 -12.00 9.16 -9.57
CA GLU A 47 -12.95 8.89 -10.65
C GLU A 47 -12.83 7.45 -11.15
N VAL A 48 -11.59 6.94 -11.30
CA VAL A 48 -11.37 5.54 -11.68
C VAL A 48 -11.82 4.58 -10.59
N LEU A 49 -11.54 4.86 -9.30
CA LEU A 49 -12.04 4.04 -8.20
C LEU A 49 -13.56 4.07 -8.08
N GLY A 50 -14.19 5.21 -8.39
CA GLY A 50 -15.63 5.39 -8.45
C GLY A 50 -16.28 4.82 -9.72
N ASN A 51 -15.50 4.34 -10.69
CA ASN A 51 -16.04 3.86 -11.95
C ASN A 51 -16.83 2.56 -11.74
N PRO A 52 -18.12 2.50 -12.13
CA PRO A 52 -18.98 1.34 -11.89
C PRO A 52 -18.55 0.07 -12.64
N ALA A 53 -17.74 0.19 -13.70
CA ALA A 53 -17.17 -0.95 -14.41
C ALA A 53 -16.01 -1.61 -13.67
N LEU A 54 -15.29 -0.89 -12.79
CA LEU A 54 -14.07 -1.38 -12.16
C LEU A 54 -14.28 -2.68 -11.34
N PRO A 55 -15.33 -2.80 -10.51
CA PRO A 55 -15.61 -4.06 -9.81
C PRO A 55 -15.88 -5.23 -10.77
N LEU A 56 -16.59 -4.98 -11.87
CA LEU A 56 -16.91 -6.00 -12.88
C LEU A 56 -15.66 -6.43 -13.65
N LEU A 57 -14.79 -5.49 -14.01
CA LEU A 57 -13.51 -5.76 -14.67
C LEU A 57 -12.61 -6.64 -13.81
N ARG A 58 -12.53 -6.37 -12.49
CA ARG A 58 -11.76 -7.20 -11.55
C ARG A 58 -12.29 -8.64 -11.48
N LEU A 59 -13.61 -8.83 -11.55
CA LEU A 59 -14.22 -10.15 -11.54
C LEU A 59 -14.02 -10.89 -12.86
N ALA A 60 -14.20 -10.18 -13.98
CA ALA A 60 -14.07 -10.76 -15.31
C ALA A 60 -12.61 -11.08 -15.67
N GLN A 61 -11.65 -10.27 -15.20
CA GLN A 61 -10.22 -10.42 -15.51
C GLN A 61 -9.37 -10.14 -14.24
N PRO A 62 -9.20 -11.12 -13.34
CA PRO A 62 -8.53 -10.92 -12.05
C PRO A 62 -7.10 -10.38 -12.13
N GLY A 63 -6.36 -10.66 -13.21
CA GLY A 63 -5.00 -10.19 -13.44
C GLY A 63 -4.89 -8.83 -14.13
N LEU A 64 -5.99 -8.26 -14.62
CA LEU A 64 -5.99 -7.04 -15.42
C LEU A 64 -5.36 -5.86 -14.69
N LEU A 65 -5.79 -5.63 -13.45
CA LEU A 65 -5.33 -4.50 -12.63
C LEU A 65 -3.87 -4.66 -12.21
N ALA A 66 -3.38 -5.90 -12.05
CA ALA A 66 -1.97 -6.14 -11.74
C ALA A 66 -1.03 -5.72 -12.88
N GLY A 67 -1.53 -5.67 -14.11
CA GLY A 67 -0.80 -5.18 -15.28
C GLY A 67 -0.89 -3.67 -15.51
N TRP A 68 -1.60 -2.92 -14.65
CA TRP A 68 -1.72 -1.47 -14.81
C TRP A 68 -0.39 -0.76 -14.52
N PRO A 69 -0.18 0.45 -15.08
CA PRO A 69 1.02 1.22 -14.79
C PRO A 69 1.20 1.43 -13.29
N ALA A 70 2.44 1.30 -12.81
CA ALA A 70 2.75 1.45 -11.39
C ALA A 70 2.30 2.81 -10.83
N ARG A 71 2.49 3.91 -11.59
CA ARG A 71 2.00 5.25 -11.24
C ARG A 71 0.48 5.30 -11.01
N THR A 72 -0.26 4.46 -11.75
CA THR A 72 -1.72 4.38 -11.64
C THR A 72 -2.08 3.63 -10.37
N LEU A 73 -1.46 2.46 -10.11
CA LEU A 73 -1.70 1.71 -8.88
C LEU A 73 -1.29 2.48 -7.62
N GLU A 74 -0.17 3.21 -7.67
CA GLU A 74 0.27 4.14 -6.64
C GLU A 74 -0.81 5.19 -6.36
N ALA A 75 -1.23 5.95 -7.39
CA ALA A 75 -2.23 7.00 -7.26
C ALA A 75 -3.58 6.50 -6.74
N LEU A 76 -4.03 5.33 -7.20
CA LEU A 76 -5.29 4.73 -6.71
C LEU A 76 -5.18 4.32 -5.24
N THR A 77 -4.03 3.80 -4.81
CA THR A 77 -3.83 3.28 -3.44
C THR A 77 -3.79 4.41 -2.40
N THR A 78 -3.35 5.61 -2.79
CA THR A 78 -3.31 6.78 -1.91
C THR A 78 -4.67 7.44 -1.71
N VAL A 79 -5.69 7.09 -2.52
CA VAL A 79 -7.05 7.64 -2.36
C VAL A 79 -7.61 7.27 -0.98
N PRO A 80 -8.16 8.24 -0.22
CA PRO A 80 -8.90 7.96 1.01
C PRO A 80 -10.04 6.98 0.74
N GLY A 81 -10.17 5.93 1.56
CA GLY A 81 -11.16 4.88 1.33
C GLY A 81 -10.85 3.90 0.18
N ALA A 82 -9.63 3.90 -0.37
CA ALA A 82 -9.19 2.85 -1.30
C ALA A 82 -9.53 1.44 -0.75
N PRO A 83 -10.13 0.56 -1.57
CA PRO A 83 -10.68 -0.70 -1.08
C PRO A 83 -9.58 -1.70 -0.72
N ASP A 84 -9.85 -2.58 0.25
CA ASP A 84 -8.85 -3.54 0.75
C ASP A 84 -8.24 -4.42 -0.34
N TRP A 85 -9.00 -4.79 -1.38
CA TRP A 85 -8.45 -5.58 -2.49
C TRP A 85 -7.33 -4.83 -3.23
N LEU A 86 -7.40 -3.50 -3.31
CA LEU A 86 -6.36 -2.68 -3.91
C LEU A 86 -5.15 -2.59 -2.98
N LEU A 87 -5.38 -2.48 -1.66
CA LEU A 87 -4.29 -2.52 -0.68
C LEU A 87 -3.53 -3.86 -0.74
N ARG A 88 -4.24 -4.98 -0.91
CA ARG A 88 -3.65 -6.31 -1.11
C ARG A 88 -2.86 -6.40 -2.42
N LEU A 89 -3.41 -5.85 -3.50
CA LEU A 89 -2.72 -5.78 -4.79
C LEU A 89 -1.42 -4.97 -4.66
N ALA A 90 -1.49 -3.80 -4.05
CA ALA A 90 -0.35 -2.91 -3.85
C ALA A 90 0.73 -3.55 -2.97
N ALA A 91 0.34 -4.24 -1.90
CA ALA A 91 1.27 -4.94 -1.02
C ALA A 91 1.97 -6.15 -1.67
N ALA A 92 1.36 -6.75 -2.69
CA ALA A 92 1.96 -7.85 -3.46
C ALA A 92 2.79 -7.37 -4.66
N HIS A 93 2.82 -6.05 -4.93
CA HIS A 93 3.43 -5.48 -6.11
C HIS A 93 4.96 -5.50 -6.03
N GLU A 94 5.67 -5.71 -7.15
CA GLU A 94 7.14 -5.82 -7.17
C GLU A 94 7.87 -4.49 -6.94
N LYS A 95 7.23 -3.37 -7.31
CA LYS A 95 7.81 -2.03 -7.17
C LYS A 95 7.55 -1.43 -5.80
N ILE A 96 8.62 -0.87 -5.24
CA ILE A 96 8.61 -0.22 -3.93
C ILE A 96 7.59 0.91 -3.84
N ASP A 97 7.44 1.75 -4.87
CA ASP A 97 6.54 2.92 -4.84
C ASP A 97 5.07 2.52 -4.60
N VAL A 98 4.65 1.41 -5.21
CA VAL A 98 3.30 0.88 -5.05
C VAL A 98 3.11 0.28 -3.66
N GLN A 99 4.10 -0.46 -3.14
CA GLN A 99 4.06 -0.93 -1.75
C GLN A 99 4.08 0.24 -0.76
N LEU A 100 4.82 1.31 -1.05
CA LEU A 100 4.92 2.50 -0.23
C LEU A 100 3.57 3.24 -0.13
N ALA A 101 2.84 3.33 -1.25
CA ALA A 101 1.49 3.89 -1.27
C ALA A 101 0.54 3.13 -0.33
N ALA A 102 0.66 1.80 -0.22
CA ALA A 102 -0.10 1.02 0.74
C ALA A 102 0.43 1.23 2.18
N VAL A 103 1.74 1.07 2.41
CA VAL A 103 2.30 1.05 3.77
C VAL A 103 2.22 2.41 4.47
N THR A 104 2.05 3.52 3.75
CA THR A 104 1.88 4.86 4.35
C THR A 104 0.50 5.08 4.98
N ARG A 105 -0.50 4.24 4.66
CA ARG A 105 -1.84 4.32 5.27
C ARG A 105 -1.81 4.00 6.75
N THR A 106 -2.47 4.82 7.58
CA THR A 106 -2.46 4.65 9.05
C THR A 106 -2.89 3.25 9.48
N GLU A 107 -4.00 2.78 8.90
CA GLU A 107 -4.59 1.47 9.18
C GLU A 107 -4.48 0.58 7.95
N LEU A 108 -4.12 -0.68 8.18
CA LEU A 108 -4.01 -1.71 7.16
C LEU A 108 -4.59 -3.02 7.69
N PRO A 109 -5.26 -3.82 6.83
CA PRO A 109 -5.65 -5.17 7.19
C PRO A 109 -4.45 -6.00 7.66
N GLY A 110 -4.69 -6.93 8.60
CA GLY A 110 -3.63 -7.76 9.16
C GLY A 110 -2.87 -8.58 8.11
N ASP A 111 -3.56 -9.08 7.09
CA ASP A 111 -2.96 -9.84 5.99
C ASP A 111 -2.08 -8.94 5.08
N VAL A 112 -2.43 -7.66 4.95
CA VAL A 112 -1.63 -6.67 4.23
C VAL A 112 -0.34 -6.34 4.99
N LEU A 113 -0.44 -6.14 6.32
CA LEU A 113 0.73 -5.96 7.18
C LEU A 113 1.65 -7.17 7.14
N GLU A 114 1.08 -8.37 7.16
CA GLU A 114 1.81 -9.63 7.09
C GLU A 114 2.53 -9.83 5.74
N ARG A 115 1.93 -9.37 4.64
CA ARG A 115 2.60 -9.37 3.33
C ARG A 115 3.75 -8.37 3.30
N LEU A 116 3.50 -7.12 3.69
CA LEU A 116 4.48 -6.04 3.64
C LEU A 116 5.65 -6.28 4.61
N SER A 117 5.44 -6.97 5.73
CA SER A 117 6.51 -7.35 6.65
C SER A 117 7.52 -8.34 6.04
N ARG A 118 7.20 -8.94 4.90
CA ARG A 118 8.08 -9.84 4.14
C ARG A 118 8.56 -9.20 2.83
N SER A 119 8.36 -7.89 2.66
CA SER A 119 8.83 -7.16 1.49
C SER A 119 10.34 -7.32 1.31
N PRO A 120 10.84 -7.46 0.07
CA PRO A 120 12.28 -7.44 -0.19
C PRO A 120 12.92 -6.09 0.21
N PHE A 121 12.12 -5.01 0.28
CA PHE A 121 12.59 -3.67 0.63
C PHE A 121 12.58 -3.48 2.15
N TRP A 122 13.76 -3.31 2.75
CA TRP A 122 13.88 -3.11 4.20
C TRP A 122 13.15 -1.84 4.67
N THR A 123 13.11 -0.79 3.85
CA THR A 123 12.35 0.45 4.12
C THR A 123 10.86 0.18 4.30
N ILE A 124 10.27 -0.70 3.49
CA ILE A 124 8.86 -1.10 3.64
C ILE A 124 8.66 -1.84 4.97
N ARG A 125 9.55 -2.79 5.30
CA ARG A 125 9.48 -3.52 6.58
C ARG A 125 9.64 -2.59 7.79
N GLU A 126 10.49 -1.57 7.67
CA GLU A 126 10.63 -0.51 8.68
C GLU A 126 9.33 0.30 8.83
N TYR A 127 8.68 0.70 7.75
CA TYR A 127 7.37 1.36 7.80
C TYR A 127 6.31 0.48 8.47
N VAL A 128 6.31 -0.82 8.23
CA VAL A 128 5.44 -1.77 8.95
C VAL A 128 5.79 -1.76 10.45
N ALA A 129 7.07 -1.84 10.81
CA ALA A 129 7.51 -1.81 12.20
C ALA A 129 7.09 -0.53 12.96
N ARG A 130 6.86 0.59 12.25
CA ARG A 130 6.35 1.86 12.82
C ARG A 130 4.84 1.88 13.03
N LYS A 131 4.07 0.91 12.54
CA LYS A 131 2.61 0.89 12.69
C LYS A 131 2.18 0.84 14.15
N PRO A 132 1.16 1.60 14.58
CA PRO A 132 0.77 1.67 15.99
C PRO A 132 0.37 0.28 16.52
N GLN A 133 -0.37 -0.48 15.71
CA GLN A 133 -0.80 -1.83 16.02
C GLN A 133 -0.23 -2.81 15.00
N LEU A 134 0.31 -3.92 15.49
CA LEU A 134 0.83 -5.00 14.67
C LEU A 134 0.29 -6.34 15.15
N PRO A 135 -0.08 -7.25 14.25
CA PRO A 135 -0.31 -8.63 14.61
C PRO A 135 0.91 -9.21 15.35
N PRO A 136 0.73 -10.01 16.42
CA PRO A 136 1.86 -10.54 17.21
C PRO A 136 2.89 -11.29 16.37
N GLY A 137 2.45 -12.06 15.38
CA GLY A 137 3.33 -12.78 14.45
C GLY A 137 4.18 -11.83 13.58
N VAL A 138 3.60 -10.71 13.14
CA VAL A 138 4.32 -9.68 12.36
C VAL A 138 5.37 -8.99 13.23
N LEU A 139 5.00 -8.61 14.45
CA LEU A 139 5.94 -8.01 15.40
C LEU A 139 7.12 -8.95 15.73
N ALA A 140 6.82 -10.23 15.98
CA ALA A 140 7.84 -11.24 16.26
C ALA A 140 8.75 -11.54 15.06
N HIS A 141 8.23 -11.44 13.83
CA HIS A 141 9.00 -11.54 12.60
C HIS A 141 9.97 -10.36 12.45
N LEU A 142 9.47 -9.13 12.58
CA LEU A 142 10.27 -7.91 12.44
C LEU A 142 11.33 -7.75 13.55
N ALA A 143 11.08 -8.30 14.75
CA ALA A 143 12.08 -8.35 15.82
C ALA A 143 13.31 -9.23 15.45
N ARG A 144 13.18 -10.09 14.45
CA ARG A 144 14.23 -10.97 13.92
C ARG A 144 14.63 -10.58 12.49
N ASP A 145 14.27 -9.37 12.05
CA ASP A 145 14.58 -8.91 10.70
C ASP A 145 16.08 -8.94 10.43
N LEU A 146 16.47 -9.15 9.17
CA LEU A 146 17.88 -9.13 8.78
C LEU A 146 18.48 -7.72 8.91
N ASP A 147 17.67 -6.70 8.66
CA ASP A 147 18.07 -5.30 8.76
C ASP A 147 17.99 -4.79 10.20
N TYR A 148 19.09 -4.23 10.71
CA TYR A 148 19.15 -3.76 12.09
C TYR A 148 18.30 -2.50 12.30
N GLY A 149 18.04 -1.68 11.28
CA GLY A 149 17.18 -0.50 11.35
C GLY A 149 15.72 -0.87 11.58
N VAL A 150 15.26 -1.97 10.96
CA VAL A 150 13.95 -2.57 11.24
C VAL A 150 13.90 -3.07 12.69
N ARG A 151 14.91 -3.82 13.15
CA ARG A 151 14.95 -4.32 14.55
C ARG A 151 15.04 -3.18 15.56
N LEU A 152 15.79 -2.11 15.26
CA LEU A 152 15.89 -0.90 16.08
C LEU A 152 14.54 -0.18 16.18
N THR A 153 13.79 -0.12 15.09
CA THR A 153 12.43 0.43 15.07
C THR A 153 11.51 -0.39 15.97
N VAL A 154 11.62 -1.72 15.93
CA VAL A 154 10.88 -2.61 16.85
C VAL A 154 11.31 -2.37 18.30
N ALA A 155 12.61 -2.26 18.59
CA ALA A 155 13.15 -2.03 19.93
C ALA A 155 12.64 -0.74 20.58
N ASN A 156 12.40 0.31 19.79
CA ASN A 156 11.86 1.59 20.25
C ASN A 156 10.34 1.56 20.52
N ARG A 157 9.65 0.44 20.32
CA ARG A 157 8.20 0.38 20.52
C ARG A 157 7.85 0.36 22.01
N PRO A 158 6.86 1.17 22.44
CA PRO A 158 6.33 1.06 23.79
C PRO A 158 5.64 -0.29 23.96
N GLY A 159 5.67 -0.83 25.18
CA GLY A 159 4.91 -2.06 25.50
C GLY A 159 5.41 -3.33 24.81
N LEU A 160 6.67 -3.40 24.34
CA LEU A 160 7.24 -4.63 23.80
C LEU A 160 7.01 -5.82 24.74
N PRO A 161 6.54 -6.99 24.23
CA PRO A 161 6.42 -8.21 25.02
C PRO A 161 7.76 -8.61 25.66
N PRO A 162 7.77 -9.18 26.89
CA PRO A 162 9.01 -9.57 27.58
C PRO A 162 9.94 -10.43 26.72
N ASP A 163 9.42 -11.46 26.05
CA ASP A 163 10.23 -12.37 25.23
C ASP A 163 10.97 -11.65 24.09
N LEU A 164 10.31 -10.66 23.47
CA LEU A 164 10.95 -9.85 22.42
C LEU A 164 11.97 -8.87 22.99
N ARG A 165 11.75 -8.32 24.20
CA ARG A 165 12.79 -7.54 24.89
C ARG A 165 14.01 -8.40 25.22
N HIS A 166 13.80 -9.61 25.75
CA HIS A 166 14.88 -10.56 26.04
C HIS A 166 15.67 -10.93 24.78
N LEU A 167 14.98 -11.09 23.65
CA LEU A 167 15.61 -11.32 22.35
C LEU A 167 16.46 -10.12 21.91
N LEU A 168 15.89 -8.91 21.89
CA LEU A 168 16.56 -7.70 21.41
C LEU A 168 17.69 -7.21 22.32
N ARG A 169 17.68 -7.57 23.61
CA ARG A 169 18.83 -7.34 24.51
C ARG A 169 20.09 -8.08 24.06
N ARG A 170 19.91 -9.19 23.35
CA ARG A 170 20.99 -10.02 22.78
C ARG A 170 21.18 -9.77 21.29
N ASP A 171 20.62 -8.68 20.75
CA ASP A 171 20.75 -8.33 19.34
C ASP A 171 22.22 -8.20 18.95
N PRO A 172 22.67 -8.70 17.79
CA PRO A 172 24.06 -8.52 17.36
C PRO A 172 24.45 -7.04 17.16
N HIS A 173 23.49 -6.14 16.95
CA HIS A 173 23.77 -4.74 16.68
C HIS A 173 23.75 -3.89 17.98
N PRO A 174 24.86 -3.19 18.33
CA PRO A 174 24.98 -2.45 19.59
C PRO A 174 23.90 -1.39 19.82
N LEU A 175 23.46 -0.68 18.77
CA LEU A 175 22.40 0.32 18.89
C LEU A 175 21.05 -0.29 19.32
N VAL A 176 20.74 -1.51 18.87
CA VAL A 176 19.49 -2.19 19.25
C VAL A 176 19.56 -2.58 20.73
N GLN A 177 20.69 -3.12 21.18
CA GLN A 177 20.92 -3.43 22.59
C GLN A 177 20.80 -2.18 23.47
N ALA A 178 21.46 -1.08 23.08
CA ALA A 178 21.48 0.16 23.85
C ALA A 178 20.07 0.71 24.09
N VAL A 179 19.20 0.71 23.06
CA VAL A 179 17.80 1.16 23.20
C VAL A 179 17.04 0.33 24.23
N ILE A 180 17.20 -0.99 24.22
CA ILE A 180 16.53 -1.87 25.18
C ILE A 180 17.02 -1.60 26.61
N LEU A 181 18.33 -1.47 26.80
CA LEU A 181 18.94 -1.25 28.12
C LEU A 181 18.56 0.11 28.72
N LEU A 182 18.54 1.17 27.90
CA LEU A 182 18.14 2.52 28.34
C LEU A 182 16.66 2.52 28.79
N ALA A 183 15.78 1.87 28.04
CA ALA A 183 14.37 1.74 28.40
C ALA A 183 14.14 0.88 29.65
N GLU A 184 15.10 0.08 30.10
CA GLU A 184 15.03 -0.66 31.37
C GLU A 184 15.48 0.24 32.55
N GLY A 185 16.52 1.05 32.36
CA GLY A 185 17.03 1.99 33.38
C GLY A 185 16.07 3.12 33.76
N GLU A 186 15.17 3.53 32.88
CA GLU A 186 14.12 4.53 33.18
C GLU A 186 12.94 3.97 34.01
N ARG A 187 12.86 2.64 34.20
CA ARG A 187 11.75 1.96 34.88
C ARG A 187 12.10 1.38 36.26
N GLY A 188 13.37 1.49 36.68
CA GLY A 188 13.86 1.05 37.99
C GLY A 188 14.06 2.22 38.94
#